data_AF-A0A3N7FA78-F1
#
_entry.id   AF-A0A3N7FA78-F1
#
_cell.length_a   1.000
_cell.length_b   1.000
_cell.length_c   1.000
_cell.angle_alpha   90.00
_cell.angle_beta   90.00
_cell.angle_gamma   90.00
#
_symmetry.space_group_name_H-M   'P 1'
#
loop_
_entity.id
_entity.type
_entity.pdbx_description
1 polymer ?
#
loop_
_entity_poly.entity_id
_entity_poly.type
_entity_poly.pdbx_seq_one_letter_code
_entity_poly.pdbx_strand_id
1 'polypeptide(L)'
;MNKWCLIVLFAGLAFSACEKGITGIAGPNGLALKKSDLPAEVVVPGVSLKADGPGGTYNLINSVLGGNACEVPDCAHAQDHITEVFDNNLNTNVFVFSAHVAQDNDRCQSFDRQRTEIKTYNASPDHLKATNGETVTYRWKFKLDAGFQASSSFTHLHQIKAVDGDDSIPLITLSARYGANNTDKMELIHVNSSGTTAKVKLADLSPFRGNWVEVVEKITFGSNGKYNISVKKISDGTELLAYNNTNMDLWRTGISFCRPKWGIYRSLNNAVRLRDEEVRFADFCIAEGTAVCQ
;
A
#
# COMPACT_ATOMS: atom_id res chain seq x y z
N MET A 1 7.46 -29.45 -59.97
CA MET A 1 6.13 -29.91 -60.44
C MET A 1 5.08 -29.04 -59.75
N ASN A 2 4.76 -27.92 -60.39
CA ASN A 2 3.45 -27.55 -60.97
C ASN A 2 2.37 -27.20 -59.92
N LYS A 3 2.05 -25.91 -59.65
CA LYS A 3 1.25 -24.93 -60.45
C LYS A 3 -0.25 -25.28 -60.50
N TRP A 4 -1.12 -24.53 -59.80
CA TRP A 4 -2.08 -23.59 -60.40
C TRP A 4 -3.00 -22.84 -59.42
N CYS A 5 -3.07 -21.53 -59.68
CA CYS A 5 -4.04 -20.53 -59.24
C CYS A 5 -5.34 -20.68 -60.06
N LEU A 6 -6.50 -20.32 -59.51
CA LEU A 6 -7.65 -19.92 -60.32
C LEU A 6 -8.24 -18.60 -59.80
N ILE A 7 -8.21 -17.62 -60.69
CA ILE A 7 -8.93 -16.35 -60.67
C ILE A 7 -10.18 -16.54 -61.54
N VAL A 8 -11.33 -16.01 -61.12
CA VAL A 8 -12.47 -15.79 -62.02
C VAL A 8 -12.98 -14.36 -61.82
N LEU A 9 -12.84 -13.54 -62.87
CA LEU A 9 -13.60 -12.32 -63.12
C LEU A 9 -14.98 -12.69 -63.67
N PHE A 10 -16.01 -11.90 -63.37
CA PHE A 10 -17.10 -11.66 -64.31
C PHE A 10 -17.52 -10.19 -64.35
N ALA A 11 -17.68 -9.72 -65.58
CA ALA A 11 -17.97 -8.36 -66.00
C ALA A 11 -19.44 -7.95 -65.76
N GLY A 12 -19.66 -6.64 -65.72
CA GLY A 12 -20.94 -6.02 -65.35
C GLY A 12 -21.95 -5.82 -66.48
N LEU A 13 -23.05 -5.15 -66.12
CA LEU A 13 -24.02 -4.55 -67.02
C LEU A 13 -24.50 -3.22 -66.43
N ALA A 14 -24.50 -2.19 -67.29
CA ALA A 14 -24.97 -0.84 -67.03
C ALA A 14 -26.49 -0.73 -67.18
N PHE A 15 -27.12 0.13 -66.38
CA PHE A 15 -28.39 0.76 -66.74
C PHE A 15 -28.37 2.27 -66.42
N SER A 16 -29.10 2.98 -67.26
CA SER A 16 -29.06 4.40 -67.58
C SER A 16 -29.85 5.29 -66.63
N ALA A 17 -29.59 6.59 -66.76
CA ALA A 17 -29.97 7.76 -65.98
C ALA A 17 -31.47 7.99 -65.68
N CYS A 18 -31.73 8.74 -64.60
CA CYS A 18 -32.58 9.93 -64.67
C CYS A 18 -32.22 10.95 -63.57
N GLU A 19 -32.11 12.22 -63.97
CA GLU A 19 -31.71 13.39 -63.19
C GLU A 19 -32.81 13.87 -62.22
N LYS A 20 -32.39 14.47 -61.10
CA LYS A 20 -32.76 15.85 -60.74
C LYS A 20 -31.91 16.34 -59.57
N GLY A 21 -31.16 17.42 -59.82
CA GLY A 21 -30.30 18.05 -58.84
C GLY A 21 -31.05 18.77 -57.73
N ILE A 22 -30.40 18.85 -56.57
CA ILE A 22 -30.52 19.97 -55.65
C ILE A 22 -29.11 20.49 -55.40
N THR A 23 -28.88 21.70 -55.89
CA THR A 23 -27.73 22.54 -55.57
C THR A 23 -27.77 22.95 -54.10
N GLY A 24 -26.71 22.65 -53.36
CA GLY A 24 -26.54 23.11 -51.99
C GLY A 24 -25.09 23.00 -51.55
N ILE A 25 -24.30 24.04 -51.84
CA ILE A 25 -22.98 24.25 -51.26
C ILE A 25 -23.19 24.77 -49.83
N ALA A 26 -22.77 24.01 -48.83
CA ALA A 26 -22.50 24.47 -47.47
C ALA A 26 -21.21 23.80 -46.97
N GLY A 27 -20.31 24.59 -46.41
CA GLY A 27 -18.89 24.26 -46.20
C GLY A 27 -18.59 23.18 -45.15
N PRO A 28 -17.29 22.97 -44.85
CA PRO A 28 -16.81 21.88 -44.01
C PRO A 28 -17.04 22.22 -42.53
N ASN A 29 -18.25 22.00 -42.04
CA ASN A 29 -18.50 21.98 -40.61
C ASN A 29 -18.22 20.57 -40.10
N GLY A 30 -17.01 20.43 -39.56
CA GLY A 30 -16.59 19.26 -38.81
C GLY A 30 -17.62 18.94 -37.73
N LEU A 31 -18.10 17.70 -37.76
CA LEU A 31 -18.62 17.06 -36.56
C LEU A 31 -17.44 16.80 -35.63
N ALA A 32 -17.02 17.85 -34.92
CA ALA A 32 -16.19 17.69 -33.75
C ALA A 32 -17.03 16.93 -32.72
N LEU A 33 -16.65 15.68 -32.45
CA LEU A 33 -17.12 14.94 -31.29
C LEU A 33 -17.00 15.86 -30.08
N LYS A 34 -18.11 16.09 -29.37
CA LYS A 34 -18.07 16.91 -28.16
C LYS A 34 -17.21 16.15 -27.16
N LYS A 35 -16.42 16.88 -26.36
CA LYS A 35 -15.62 16.34 -25.24
C LYS A 35 -16.47 15.54 -24.22
N SER A 36 -17.80 15.66 -24.30
CA SER A 36 -18.80 14.91 -23.53
C SER A 36 -19.07 13.49 -24.03
N ASP A 37 -18.54 13.09 -25.19
CA ASP A 37 -18.78 11.78 -25.80
C ASP A 37 -17.60 10.81 -25.60
N LEU A 38 -16.62 11.21 -24.78
CA LEU A 38 -15.55 10.30 -24.34
C LEU A 38 -16.14 9.33 -23.30
N PRO A 39 -15.90 8.01 -23.43
CA PRO A 39 -16.33 7.06 -22.41
C PRO A 39 -15.75 7.49 -21.06
N ALA A 40 -16.57 7.44 -20.00
CA ALA A 40 -16.10 7.64 -18.64
C ALA A 40 -14.85 6.78 -18.42
N GLU A 41 -13.76 7.41 -17.94
CA GLU A 41 -12.50 6.72 -17.68
C GLU A 41 -12.79 5.50 -16.80
N VAL A 42 -12.47 4.30 -17.30
CA VAL A 42 -12.73 3.05 -16.56
C VAL A 42 -11.82 3.05 -15.35
N VAL A 43 -12.40 3.34 -14.19
CA VAL A 43 -11.70 3.32 -12.90
C VAL A 43 -11.46 1.87 -12.50
N VAL A 44 -10.22 1.42 -12.59
CA VAL A 44 -9.84 0.08 -12.13
C VAL A 44 -9.74 0.11 -10.59
N PRO A 45 -10.46 -0.74 -9.85
CA PRO A 45 -10.34 -0.79 -8.39
C PRO A 45 -9.00 -1.44 -7.99
N GLY A 46 -8.38 -0.92 -6.93
CA GLY A 46 -7.28 -1.60 -6.25
C GLY A 46 -7.77 -2.83 -5.46
N VAL A 47 -6.82 -3.62 -4.97
CA VAL A 47 -7.10 -4.79 -4.12
C VAL A 47 -7.30 -4.33 -2.69
N SER A 48 -8.39 -4.75 -2.07
CA SER A 48 -8.76 -4.37 -0.70
C SER A 48 -8.72 -5.57 0.25
N LEU A 49 -8.16 -5.36 1.44
CA LEU A 49 -8.24 -6.27 2.58
C LEU A 49 -8.99 -5.56 3.72
N LYS A 50 -10.17 -6.08 4.06
CA LYS A 50 -11.04 -5.58 5.12
C LYS A 50 -11.35 -6.70 6.08
N ALA A 51 -11.35 -6.39 7.37
CA ALA A 51 -11.79 -7.31 8.41
C ALA A 51 -13.28 -7.63 8.20
N ASP A 52 -13.65 -8.90 8.30
CA ASP A 52 -15.01 -9.40 8.13
C ASP A 52 -15.62 -9.93 9.44
N GLY A 53 -14.82 -10.04 10.51
CA GLY A 53 -15.27 -10.37 11.86
C GLY A 53 -14.39 -11.43 12.52
N PRO A 54 -14.64 -11.76 13.80
CA PRO A 54 -13.84 -12.75 14.50
C PRO A 54 -13.89 -14.14 13.85
N GLY A 55 -12.72 -14.73 13.65
CA GLY A 55 -12.55 -16.12 13.20
C GLY A 55 -11.98 -16.24 11.79
N GLY A 56 -10.92 -17.03 11.63
CA GLY A 56 -10.31 -17.25 10.30
C GLY A 56 -9.50 -16.07 9.77
N THR A 57 -9.13 -15.11 10.61
CA THR A 57 -8.40 -13.88 10.26
C THR A 57 -7.16 -14.13 9.40
N TYR A 58 -6.35 -15.15 9.70
CA TYR A 58 -5.17 -15.47 8.88
C TYR A 58 -5.55 -15.99 7.50
N ASN A 59 -6.62 -16.78 7.39
CA ASN A 59 -7.11 -17.26 6.11
C ASN A 59 -7.62 -16.10 5.26
N LEU A 60 -8.34 -15.15 5.87
CA LEU A 60 -8.77 -13.92 5.22
C LEU A 60 -7.58 -13.13 4.67
N ILE A 61 -6.60 -12.82 5.53
CA ILE A 61 -5.38 -12.08 5.14
C ILE A 61 -4.65 -12.80 3.99
N ASN A 62 -4.42 -14.11 4.14
CA ASN A 62 -3.73 -14.93 3.15
C ASN A 62 -4.50 -15.07 1.83
N SER A 63 -5.84 -15.03 1.86
CA SER A 63 -6.67 -15.08 0.66
C SER A 63 -6.52 -13.83 -0.22
N VAL A 64 -6.20 -12.68 0.38
CA VAL A 64 -6.06 -11.41 -0.32
C VAL A 64 -4.60 -11.13 -0.67
N LEU A 65 -3.69 -11.27 0.30
CA LEU A 65 -2.27 -10.96 0.13
C LEU A 65 -1.46 -12.13 -0.44
N GLY A 66 -2.05 -13.33 -0.49
CA GLY A 66 -1.45 -14.56 -1.00
C GLY A 66 -0.66 -15.34 0.06
N GLY A 67 -0.73 -16.67 -0.04
CA GLY A 67 0.19 -17.59 0.63
C GLY A 67 0.22 -17.49 2.16
N ASN A 68 1.39 -17.23 2.74
CA ASN A 68 1.56 -16.97 4.19
C ASN A 68 2.07 -15.53 4.41
N ALA A 69 1.12 -14.61 4.41
CA ALA A 69 1.35 -13.17 4.52
C ALA A 69 1.62 -12.71 5.96
N CYS A 70 1.30 -13.52 6.98
CA CYS A 70 1.46 -13.19 8.38
C CYS A 70 2.89 -13.49 8.87
N GLU A 71 3.51 -12.50 9.52
CA GLU A 71 4.77 -12.61 10.27
C GLU A 71 4.47 -12.37 11.75
N VAL A 72 4.21 -13.44 12.49
CA VAL A 72 3.66 -13.41 13.85
C VAL A 72 4.43 -14.32 14.82
N PRO A 73 4.40 -14.06 16.13
CA PRO A 73 5.14 -14.83 17.13
C PRO A 73 4.33 -16.00 17.73
N ASP A 74 3.31 -16.52 17.05
CA ASP A 74 2.42 -17.60 17.55
C ASP A 74 3.16 -18.89 17.99
N CYS A 75 4.40 -19.08 17.51
CA CYS A 75 5.27 -20.16 17.96
C CYS A 75 5.76 -19.99 19.41
N ALA A 76 5.70 -18.78 19.97
CA ALA A 76 6.20 -18.44 21.29
C ALA A 76 5.20 -18.82 22.40
N HIS A 77 3.90 -18.70 22.11
CA HIS A 77 2.80 -19.10 23.01
C HIS A 77 1.49 -19.22 22.23
N ALA A 78 0.55 -20.02 22.76
CA ALA A 78 -0.67 -20.42 22.05
C ALA A 78 -1.70 -19.28 22.00
N GLN A 79 -1.59 -18.44 20.98
CA GLN A 79 -2.52 -17.35 20.68
C GLN A 79 -2.34 -16.88 19.22
N ASP A 80 -3.44 -16.52 18.56
CA ASP A 80 -3.40 -15.77 17.31
C ASP A 80 -3.06 -14.30 17.62
N HIS A 81 -1.95 -13.79 17.09
CA HIS A 81 -1.53 -12.40 17.32
C HIS A 81 -2.19 -11.38 16.40
N ILE A 82 -2.93 -11.84 15.39
CA ILE A 82 -3.80 -10.97 14.58
C ILE A 82 -5.23 -11.51 14.67
N THR A 83 -6.09 -10.72 15.27
CA THR A 83 -7.52 -11.04 15.46
C THR A 83 -8.39 -9.92 14.91
N GLU A 84 -9.71 -10.04 15.04
CA GLU A 84 -10.66 -9.03 14.57
C GLU A 84 -11.65 -8.67 15.67
N VAL A 85 -12.00 -7.38 15.73
CA VAL A 85 -13.02 -6.86 16.67
C VAL A 85 -13.91 -5.84 15.95
N PHE A 86 -15.15 -5.67 16.40
CA PHE A 86 -15.99 -4.57 15.95
C PHE A 86 -15.54 -3.25 16.60
N ASP A 87 -15.21 -2.24 15.79
CA ASP A 87 -14.83 -0.91 16.26
C ASP A 87 -16.00 0.06 16.10
N ASN A 88 -16.51 0.57 17.22
CA ASN A 88 -17.68 1.47 17.24
C ASN A 88 -17.40 2.84 16.62
N ASN A 89 -16.14 3.30 16.55
CA ASN A 89 -15.82 4.59 15.94
C ASN A 89 -15.86 4.52 14.41
N LEU A 90 -15.44 3.40 13.82
CA LEU A 90 -15.52 3.17 12.38
C LEU A 90 -16.81 2.45 11.94
N ASN A 91 -17.56 1.89 12.89
CA ASN A 91 -18.76 1.10 12.65
C ASN A 91 -18.50 -0.08 11.69
N THR A 92 -17.38 -0.77 11.88
CA THR A 92 -16.96 -1.94 11.09
C THR A 92 -16.05 -2.83 11.92
N ASN A 93 -15.85 -4.08 11.48
CA ASN A 93 -14.78 -4.92 12.00
C ASN A 93 -13.41 -4.35 11.58
N VAL A 94 -12.42 -4.50 12.46
CA VAL A 94 -11.03 -4.06 12.27
C VAL A 94 -10.09 -5.15 12.74
N PHE A 95 -8.87 -5.17 12.20
CA PHE A 95 -7.82 -6.07 12.64
C PHE A 95 -7.15 -5.53 13.90
N VAL A 96 -6.78 -6.43 14.82
CA VAL A 96 -6.02 -6.15 16.04
C VAL A 96 -4.71 -6.89 15.98
N PHE A 97 -3.60 -6.16 15.95
CA PHE A 97 -2.25 -6.69 15.94
C PHE A 97 -1.67 -6.59 17.35
N SER A 98 -1.55 -7.72 18.04
CA SER A 98 -1.11 -7.80 19.44
C SER A 98 0.41 -7.97 19.54
N ALA A 99 0.99 -7.33 20.55
CA ALA A 99 2.39 -7.48 20.92
C ALA A 99 2.54 -7.58 22.45
N HIS A 100 2.94 -8.73 22.97
CA HIS A 100 3.09 -9.03 24.40
C HIS A 100 4.57 -8.97 24.83
N VAL A 101 4.96 -8.01 25.66
CA VAL A 101 6.37 -7.69 25.97
C VAL A 101 7.16 -8.90 26.49
N ALA A 102 6.53 -9.73 27.33
CA ALA A 102 7.24 -10.81 28.00
C ALA A 102 7.33 -12.09 27.15
N GLN A 103 6.34 -12.34 26.28
CA GLN A 103 6.17 -13.60 25.58
C GLN A 103 6.59 -13.53 24.11
N ASP A 104 6.35 -12.39 23.45
CA ASP A 104 6.54 -12.28 22.01
C ASP A 104 7.99 -12.02 21.64
N ASN A 105 8.34 -12.40 20.42
CA ASN A 105 9.65 -12.24 19.81
C ASN A 105 9.48 -12.02 18.29
N ASP A 106 10.55 -12.05 17.50
CA ASP A 106 10.42 -12.09 16.03
C ASP A 106 10.39 -13.53 15.56
N ARG A 107 9.18 -14.10 15.54
CA ARG A 107 8.85 -15.39 14.90
C ARG A 107 9.70 -16.57 15.40
N CYS A 108 10.05 -16.58 16.68
CA CYS A 108 10.94 -17.54 17.35
C CYS A 108 12.34 -17.63 16.73
N GLN A 109 12.77 -16.55 16.06
CA GLN A 109 14.08 -16.45 15.43
C GLN A 109 14.97 -15.42 16.11
N SER A 110 14.41 -14.28 16.55
CA SER A 110 15.14 -13.24 17.26
C SER A 110 14.38 -12.78 18.50
N PHE A 111 15.09 -12.56 19.60
CA PHE A 111 14.51 -12.31 20.93
C PHE A 111 14.77 -10.88 21.46
N ASP A 112 15.49 -10.06 20.70
CA ASP A 112 15.76 -8.63 21.01
C ASP A 112 14.66 -7.69 20.49
N ARG A 113 13.61 -8.25 19.89
CA ARG A 113 12.55 -7.53 19.18
C ARG A 113 11.29 -8.40 19.05
N GLN A 114 10.16 -7.76 18.75
CA GLN A 114 8.86 -8.41 18.54
C GLN A 114 8.30 -8.03 17.19
N ARG A 115 7.68 -8.99 16.50
CA ARG A 115 7.03 -8.75 15.22
C ARG A 115 5.65 -9.41 15.16
N THR A 116 4.66 -8.57 14.91
CA THR A 116 3.32 -8.96 14.45
C THR A 116 3.03 -8.09 13.24
N GLU A 117 3.22 -8.62 12.03
CA GLU A 117 3.05 -7.88 10.77
C GLU A 117 2.38 -8.74 9.70
N ILE A 118 1.76 -8.07 8.72
CA ILE A 118 1.37 -8.65 7.44
C ILE A 118 2.24 -8.06 6.32
N LYS A 119 2.37 -8.77 5.21
CA LYS A 119 3.18 -8.35 4.06
C LYS A 119 2.64 -8.90 2.75
N THR A 120 3.04 -8.29 1.63
CA THR A 120 3.10 -9.02 0.36
C THR A 120 4.48 -9.68 0.23
N TYR A 121 4.63 -10.71 -0.61
CA TYR A 121 5.89 -11.42 -0.80
C TYR A 121 5.89 -12.19 -2.12
N ASN A 122 6.90 -13.05 -2.34
CA ASN A 122 7.13 -13.74 -3.62
C ASN A 122 5.89 -14.49 -4.15
N ALA A 123 5.06 -15.08 -3.27
CA ALA A 123 3.85 -15.79 -3.69
C ALA A 123 2.61 -14.90 -3.84
N SER A 124 2.70 -13.62 -3.48
CA SER A 124 1.64 -12.65 -3.74
C SER A 124 1.49 -12.42 -5.25
N PRO A 125 0.26 -12.18 -5.75
CA PRO A 125 0.02 -11.74 -7.12
C PRO A 125 0.90 -10.55 -7.51
N ASP A 126 1.26 -10.46 -8.80
CA ASP A 126 2.18 -9.43 -9.29
C ASP A 126 1.72 -8.01 -8.99
N HIS A 127 0.42 -7.73 -9.12
CA HIS A 127 -0.18 -6.43 -8.85
C HIS A 127 -0.18 -6.00 -7.37
N LEU A 128 0.33 -6.84 -6.45
CA LEU A 128 0.54 -6.52 -5.04
C LEU A 128 2.02 -6.29 -4.69
N LYS A 129 2.90 -6.34 -5.69
CA LYS A 129 4.34 -6.11 -5.58
C LYS A 129 4.69 -4.93 -6.48
N ALA A 130 5.63 -4.10 -6.07
CA ALA A 130 6.05 -2.95 -6.85
C ALA A 130 7.37 -3.24 -7.57
N THR A 131 7.38 -3.17 -8.89
CA THR A 131 8.59 -3.27 -9.71
C THR A 131 9.14 -1.88 -10.09
N ASN A 132 10.33 -1.84 -10.69
CA ASN A 132 11.00 -0.59 -11.02
C ASN A 132 10.20 0.21 -12.05
N GLY A 133 9.95 1.49 -11.77
CA GLY A 133 9.17 2.39 -12.63
C GLY A 133 7.67 2.38 -12.38
N GLU A 134 7.14 1.39 -11.65
CA GLU A 134 5.72 1.34 -11.31
C GLU A 134 5.35 2.42 -10.31
N THR A 135 4.08 2.84 -10.35
CA THR A 135 3.48 3.68 -9.33
C THR A 135 2.45 2.88 -8.57
N VAL A 136 2.59 2.80 -7.25
CA VAL A 136 1.64 2.11 -6.38
C VAL A 136 1.11 3.08 -5.34
N THR A 137 -0.20 3.03 -5.11
CA THR A 137 -0.88 3.73 -4.03
C THR A 137 -1.27 2.72 -2.96
N TYR A 138 -0.82 2.96 -1.74
CA TYR A 138 -1.22 2.25 -0.54
C TYR A 138 -2.17 3.14 0.27
N ARG A 139 -3.30 2.59 0.70
CA ARG A 139 -4.24 3.27 1.58
C ARG A 139 -4.59 2.35 2.73
N TRP A 140 -4.59 2.84 3.95
CA TRP A 140 -5.04 2.08 5.13
C TRP A 140 -5.41 3.01 6.26
N LYS A 141 -6.07 2.45 7.26
CA LYS A 141 -6.36 3.13 8.53
C LYS A 141 -5.64 2.43 9.65
N PHE A 142 -5.19 3.18 10.64
CA PHE A 142 -4.68 2.59 11.88
C PHE A 142 -5.05 3.42 13.10
N LYS A 143 -4.99 2.78 14.27
CA LYS A 143 -5.17 3.42 15.57
C LYS A 143 -4.17 2.84 16.55
N LEU A 144 -3.48 3.74 17.24
CA LEU A 144 -2.70 3.42 18.42
C LEU A 144 -3.60 3.58 19.65
N ASP A 145 -3.41 2.74 20.66
CA ASP A 145 -4.09 2.95 21.95
C ASP A 145 -3.71 4.32 22.57
N ALA A 146 -4.59 4.87 23.40
CA ALA A 146 -4.37 6.16 24.05
C ALA A 146 -3.09 6.15 24.92
N GLY A 147 -2.75 4.99 25.51
CA GLY A 147 -1.54 4.80 26.31
C GLY A 147 -0.32 4.31 25.54
N PHE A 148 -0.35 4.27 24.20
CA PHE A 148 0.66 3.58 23.39
C PHE A 148 2.11 3.97 23.73
N GLN A 149 2.98 2.98 23.95
CA GLN A 149 4.40 3.15 24.29
C GLN A 149 5.30 2.64 23.16
N ALA A 150 6.00 3.57 22.53
CA ALA A 150 7.02 3.25 21.53
C ALA A 150 8.36 2.86 22.20
N SER A 151 9.14 2.05 21.51
CA SER A 151 10.55 1.83 21.88
C SER A 151 11.40 3.06 21.55
N SER A 152 12.46 3.30 22.32
CA SER A 152 13.46 4.32 21.94
C SER A 152 14.35 3.86 20.80
N SER A 153 14.48 2.54 20.60
CA SER A 153 15.31 2.01 19.52
C SER A 153 14.54 2.01 18.22
N PHE A 154 13.40 1.30 18.10
CA PHE A 154 12.44 1.41 16.99
C PHE A 154 11.09 0.78 17.27
N THR A 155 10.04 1.33 16.65
CA THR A 155 8.70 0.74 16.56
C THR A 155 8.11 1.07 15.19
N HIS A 156 8.32 0.19 14.22
CA HIS A 156 7.80 0.33 12.86
C HIS A 156 6.32 -0.06 12.83
N LEU A 157 5.50 0.81 12.23
CA LEU A 157 4.06 0.60 12.02
C LEU A 157 3.72 0.29 10.55
N HIS A 158 4.59 0.75 9.64
CA HIS A 158 4.56 0.46 8.21
C HIS A 158 5.98 0.47 7.65
N GLN A 159 6.21 -0.34 6.63
CA GLN A 159 7.49 -0.44 5.94
C GLN A 159 7.28 -0.64 4.43
N ILE A 160 8.16 -0.05 3.63
CA ILE A 160 8.41 -0.48 2.25
C ILE A 160 9.76 -1.17 2.21
N LYS A 161 9.79 -2.46 1.88
CA LYS A 161 10.99 -3.29 1.94
C LYS A 161 11.29 -3.91 0.57
N ALA A 162 12.56 -3.87 0.18
CA ALA A 162 13.04 -4.64 -0.97
C ALA A 162 12.95 -6.14 -0.71
N VAL A 163 13.01 -6.91 -1.79
CA VAL A 163 13.15 -8.36 -1.79
C VAL A 163 14.26 -8.75 -2.74
N ASP A 164 15.13 -9.65 -2.28
CA ASP A 164 16.39 -10.02 -2.93
C ASP A 164 17.38 -8.85 -3.01
N GLY A 165 18.62 -9.11 -3.43
CA GLY A 165 19.66 -8.08 -3.52
C GLY A 165 19.96 -7.44 -2.16
N ASP A 166 20.05 -6.11 -2.11
CA ASP A 166 20.18 -5.35 -0.85
C ASP A 166 18.82 -5.16 -0.17
N ASP A 167 18.31 -6.21 0.46
CA ASP A 167 17.01 -6.23 1.13
C ASP A 167 17.09 -6.07 2.66
N SER A 168 18.29 -5.91 3.23
CA SER A 168 18.53 -5.97 4.67
C SER A 168 17.72 -4.95 5.47
N ILE A 169 17.66 -3.69 5.00
CA ILE A 169 16.99 -2.55 5.66
C ILE A 169 15.79 -2.09 4.81
N PRO A 170 14.64 -1.69 5.38
CA PRO A 170 13.55 -1.09 4.59
C PRO A 170 13.97 0.19 3.86
N LEU A 171 13.34 0.49 2.73
CA LEU A 171 13.53 1.74 2.01
C LEU A 171 12.79 2.88 2.71
N ILE A 172 11.56 2.62 3.17
CA ILE A 172 10.72 3.56 3.89
C ILE A 172 10.22 2.90 5.16
N THR A 173 10.16 3.65 6.25
CA THR A 173 9.39 3.26 7.44
C THR A 173 8.58 4.42 7.98
N LEU A 174 7.37 4.14 8.45
CA LEU A 174 6.62 5.00 9.36
C LEU A 174 6.79 4.42 10.77
N SER A 175 7.48 5.16 11.63
CA SER A 175 7.94 4.64 12.92
C SER A 175 7.53 5.52 14.08
N ALA A 176 6.91 4.94 15.10
CA ALA A 176 6.82 5.59 16.40
C ALA A 176 8.17 5.48 17.12
N ARG A 177 8.59 6.55 17.80
CA ARG A 177 9.84 6.60 18.57
C ARG A 177 9.59 7.26 19.91
N TYR A 178 10.04 6.61 20.97
CA TYR A 178 10.10 7.26 22.27
C TYR A 178 11.12 8.40 22.28
N GLY A 179 10.74 9.54 22.85
CA GLY A 179 11.57 10.68 23.16
C GLY A 179 11.41 11.06 24.64
N ALA A 180 12.53 11.30 25.33
CA ALA A 180 12.50 11.71 26.73
C ALA A 180 11.67 13.00 26.93
N ASN A 181 11.09 13.16 28.12
CA ASN A 181 10.29 14.34 28.47
C ASN A 181 9.09 14.59 27.53
N ASN A 182 8.35 13.52 27.19
CA ASN A 182 7.16 13.56 26.32
C ASN A 182 7.44 14.14 24.93
N THR A 183 8.59 13.82 24.35
CA THR A 183 8.99 14.27 23.01
C THR A 183 8.86 13.18 21.95
N ASP A 184 8.05 12.15 22.21
CA ASP A 184 7.80 11.05 21.28
C ASP A 184 7.42 11.55 19.88
N LYS A 185 7.93 10.85 18.86
CA LYS A 185 7.74 11.24 17.47
C LYS A 185 7.13 10.12 16.64
N MET A 186 6.32 10.53 15.67
CA MET A 186 6.12 9.77 14.45
C MET A 186 7.20 10.18 13.45
N GLU A 187 8.02 9.23 13.02
CA GLU A 187 9.15 9.44 12.12
C GLU A 187 8.88 8.77 10.78
N LEU A 188 8.95 9.54 9.70
CA LEU A 188 9.07 9.01 8.36
C LEU A 188 10.56 8.93 8.02
N ILE A 189 11.05 7.72 7.78
CA ILE A 189 12.47 7.45 7.55
C ILE A 189 12.65 6.89 6.15
N HIS A 190 13.65 7.39 5.46
CA HIS A 190 14.12 6.88 4.17
C HIS A 190 15.53 6.34 4.30
N VAL A 191 15.80 5.21 3.66
CA VAL A 191 17.14 4.65 3.48
C VAL A 191 17.38 4.43 1.99
N ASN A 192 18.28 5.24 1.43
CA ASN A 192 18.62 5.20 0.00
C ASN A 192 19.49 3.98 -0.34
N SER A 193 19.85 3.81 -1.62
CA SER A 193 20.64 2.69 -2.12
C SER A 193 22.10 2.68 -1.65
N SER A 194 22.59 3.77 -1.05
CA SER A 194 23.91 3.81 -0.41
C SER A 194 23.87 3.49 1.08
N GLY A 195 22.70 3.13 1.62
CA GLY A 195 22.49 2.87 3.05
C GLY A 195 22.40 4.13 3.91
N THR A 196 22.37 5.32 3.30
CA THR A 196 22.21 6.59 4.02
C THR A 196 20.79 6.69 4.56
N THR A 197 20.70 6.82 5.88
CA THR A 197 19.43 6.96 6.58
C THR A 197 19.09 8.43 6.82
N ALA A 198 17.88 8.83 6.44
CA ALA A 198 17.36 10.18 6.67
C ALA A 198 15.96 10.13 7.32
N LYS A 199 15.76 10.89 8.40
CA LYS A 199 14.43 11.17 8.94
C LYS A 199 13.81 12.31 8.13
N VAL A 200 13.14 11.97 7.03
CA VAL A 200 12.64 12.94 6.05
C VAL A 200 11.43 13.75 6.56
N LYS A 201 10.71 13.23 7.57
CA LYS A 201 9.67 13.97 8.28
C LYS A 201 9.58 13.50 9.74
N LEU A 202 9.33 14.46 10.63
CA LEU A 202 8.98 14.24 12.02
C LEU A 202 7.63 14.88 12.30
N ALA A 203 6.79 14.18 13.05
CA ALA A 203 5.56 14.71 13.63
C ALA A 203 5.50 14.36 15.12
N ASP A 204 4.75 15.14 15.89
CA ASP A 204 4.44 14.76 17.27
C ASP A 204 3.64 13.45 17.28
N LEU A 205 3.99 12.50 18.16
CA LEU A 205 3.25 11.24 18.28
C LEU A 205 1.93 11.43 19.02
N SER A 206 1.83 12.43 19.89
CA SER A 206 0.66 12.64 20.75
C SER A 206 -0.68 12.63 20.00
N PRO A 207 -0.85 13.32 18.85
CA PRO A 207 -2.13 13.33 18.13
C PRO A 207 -2.53 12.00 17.47
N PHE A 208 -1.61 11.02 17.36
CA PHE A 208 -1.90 9.69 16.82
C PHE A 208 -2.49 8.74 17.88
N ARG A 209 -2.21 8.98 19.17
CA ARG A 209 -2.69 8.13 20.26
C ARG A 209 -4.20 8.26 20.45
N GLY A 210 -4.89 7.14 20.54
CA GLY A 210 -6.35 7.07 20.75
C GLY A 210 -7.19 7.52 19.55
N ASN A 211 -6.56 7.94 18.44
CA ASN A 211 -7.25 8.47 17.27
C ASN A 211 -7.09 7.52 16.08
N TRP A 212 -8.19 7.27 15.36
CA TRP A 212 -8.10 6.66 14.04
C TRP A 212 -7.53 7.67 13.05
N VAL A 213 -6.53 7.23 12.30
CA VAL A 213 -5.96 8.00 11.19
C VAL A 213 -6.05 7.19 9.90
N GLU A 214 -6.23 7.88 8.79
CA GLU A 214 -6.10 7.33 7.45
C GLU A 214 -4.77 7.77 6.85
N VAL A 215 -4.08 6.82 6.23
CA VAL A 215 -2.85 7.03 5.48
C VAL A 215 -3.11 6.81 4.01
N VAL A 216 -2.63 7.73 3.18
CA VAL A 216 -2.50 7.55 1.73
C VAL A 216 -1.05 7.76 1.38
N GLU A 217 -0.39 6.71 0.91
CA GLU A 217 1.02 6.70 0.49
C GLU A 217 1.07 6.34 -1.00
N LYS A 218 1.63 7.22 -1.82
CA LYS A 218 1.81 7.01 -3.26
C LYS A 218 3.28 7.06 -3.62
N ILE A 219 3.76 6.00 -4.25
CA ILE A 219 5.17 5.81 -4.56
C ILE A 219 5.33 5.50 -6.04
N THR A 220 6.13 6.27 -6.75
CA THR A 220 6.71 5.87 -8.05
C THR A 220 8.11 5.31 -7.78
N PHE A 221 8.26 4.01 -7.97
CA PHE A 221 9.50 3.28 -7.65
C PHE A 221 10.58 3.55 -8.71
N GLY A 222 11.81 3.71 -8.25
CA GLY A 222 12.97 3.99 -9.10
C GLY A 222 14.05 4.78 -8.37
N SER A 223 15.27 4.79 -8.89
CA SER A 223 16.39 5.56 -8.30
C SER A 223 16.18 7.08 -8.37
N ASN A 224 15.30 7.54 -9.28
CA ASN A 224 14.78 8.92 -9.33
C ASN A 224 13.24 8.88 -9.17
N GLY A 225 12.79 8.14 -8.15
CA GLY A 225 11.39 7.92 -7.86
C GLY A 225 10.68 9.15 -7.28
N LYS A 226 9.38 8.98 -7.02
CA LYS A 226 8.53 9.98 -6.38
C LYS A 226 7.87 9.37 -5.17
N TYR A 227 7.76 10.14 -4.11
CA TYR A 227 7.16 9.71 -2.87
C TYR A 227 6.20 10.78 -2.36
N ASN A 228 4.98 10.37 -2.03
CA ASN A 228 3.98 11.20 -1.41
C ASN A 228 3.30 10.42 -0.28
N ILE A 229 3.13 11.04 0.88
CA ILE A 229 2.32 10.48 1.96
C ILE A 229 1.53 11.59 2.64
N SER A 230 0.28 11.29 2.99
CA SER A 230 -0.55 12.11 3.88
C SER A 230 -1.17 11.20 4.95
N VAL A 231 -1.19 11.67 6.18
CA VAL A 231 -1.82 11.02 7.33
C VAL A 231 -2.78 12.00 7.98
N LYS A 232 -4.06 11.64 8.02
CA LYS A 232 -5.13 12.52 8.52
C LYS A 232 -5.96 11.82 9.59
N LYS A 233 -6.35 12.56 10.63
CA LYS A 233 -7.36 12.06 11.59
C LYS A 233 -8.69 11.86 10.88
N ILE A 234 -9.34 10.73 11.14
CA ILE A 234 -10.64 10.44 10.56
C ILE A 234 -11.74 11.30 11.20
N SER A 235 -11.58 11.67 12.47
CA SER A 235 -12.60 12.41 13.22
C SER A 235 -12.90 13.80 12.68
N ASP A 236 -11.89 14.50 12.16
CA ASP A 236 -12.00 15.91 11.77
C ASP A 236 -11.18 16.29 10.52
N GLY A 237 -10.47 15.34 9.91
CA GLY A 237 -9.64 15.57 8.72
C GLY A 237 -8.31 16.28 8.97
N THR A 238 -7.94 16.57 10.23
CA THR A 238 -6.66 17.22 10.56
C THR A 238 -5.49 16.42 10.02
N GLU A 239 -4.61 17.06 9.23
CA GLU A 239 -3.38 16.44 8.73
C GLU A 239 -2.30 16.42 9.81
N LEU A 240 -1.91 15.21 10.24
CA LEU A 240 -0.91 15.01 11.28
C LEU A 240 0.51 14.87 10.70
N LEU A 241 0.61 14.35 9.48
CA LEU A 241 1.87 14.19 8.77
C LEU A 241 1.60 14.28 7.26
N ALA A 242 2.38 15.10 6.56
CA ALA A 242 2.48 15.07 5.12
C ALA A 242 3.92 15.26 4.67
N TYR A 243 4.26 14.56 3.59
CA TYR A 243 5.56 14.66 2.95
C TYR A 243 5.44 14.36 1.46
N ASN A 244 6.18 15.12 0.64
CA ASN A 244 6.21 14.95 -0.80
C ASN A 244 7.64 15.19 -1.29
N ASN A 245 8.14 14.27 -2.10
CA ASN A 245 9.42 14.39 -2.80
C ASN A 245 9.27 13.86 -4.23
N THR A 246 9.72 14.64 -5.20
CA THR A 246 9.61 14.31 -6.64
C THR A 246 10.89 13.70 -7.22
N ASN A 247 11.95 13.60 -6.41
CA ASN A 247 13.21 12.98 -6.77
C ASN A 247 13.82 12.28 -5.55
N MET A 248 13.45 11.01 -5.36
CA MET A 248 13.81 10.22 -4.20
C MET A 248 14.27 8.83 -4.64
N ASP A 249 15.39 8.37 -4.09
CA ASP A 249 15.97 7.08 -4.42
C ASP A 249 15.18 5.94 -3.76
N LEU A 250 14.29 5.32 -4.53
CA LEU A 250 13.32 4.32 -4.07
C LEU A 250 13.51 2.97 -4.77
N TRP A 251 14.73 2.69 -5.27
CA TRP A 251 15.04 1.40 -5.88
C TRP A 251 16.51 1.02 -5.67
N ARG A 252 16.75 -0.22 -5.29
CA ARG A 252 18.11 -0.73 -5.01
C ARG A 252 18.58 -1.69 -6.10
N THR A 253 19.89 -1.82 -6.21
CA THR A 253 20.52 -2.75 -7.15
C THR A 253 20.20 -4.19 -6.77
N GLY A 254 19.82 -4.99 -7.77
CA GLY A 254 19.63 -6.44 -7.63
C GLY A 254 18.36 -6.88 -6.90
N ILE A 255 17.44 -5.96 -6.60
CA ILE A 255 16.15 -6.30 -5.99
C ILE A 255 15.15 -6.72 -7.06
N SER A 256 14.29 -7.68 -6.73
CA SER A 256 13.23 -8.16 -7.64
C SER A 256 12.00 -7.25 -7.60
N PHE A 257 11.59 -6.85 -6.40
CA PHE A 257 10.45 -5.96 -6.16
C PHE A 257 10.55 -5.29 -4.78
N CYS A 258 9.76 -4.25 -4.58
CA CYS A 258 9.46 -3.69 -3.27
C CYS A 258 8.07 -4.15 -2.79
N ARG A 259 7.91 -4.32 -1.48
CA ARG A 259 6.66 -4.75 -0.85
C ARG A 259 6.29 -3.87 0.34
N PRO A 260 5.00 -3.63 0.58
CA PRO A 260 4.53 -3.09 1.83
C PRO A 260 4.54 -4.14 2.94
N LYS A 261 4.68 -3.67 4.18
CA LYS A 261 4.43 -4.42 5.40
C LYS A 261 3.71 -3.52 6.41
N TRP A 262 2.73 -4.05 7.11
CA TRP A 262 1.97 -3.33 8.12
C TRP A 262 1.90 -4.12 9.41
N GLY A 263 1.91 -3.44 10.55
CA GLY A 263 1.72 -4.09 11.85
C GLY A 263 2.50 -3.38 12.95
N ILE A 264 3.05 -4.14 13.88
CA ILE A 264 3.96 -3.65 14.92
C ILE A 264 5.25 -4.48 14.89
N TYR A 265 6.36 -3.81 14.59
CA TYR A 265 7.69 -4.39 14.66
C TYR A 265 8.58 -3.49 15.51
N ARG A 266 8.90 -3.92 16.73
CA ARG A 266 9.57 -3.09 17.73
C ARG A 266 10.75 -3.76 18.41
N SER A 267 11.73 -2.96 18.81
CA SER A 267 12.86 -3.40 19.63
C SER A 267 12.46 -3.54 21.11
N LEU A 268 12.97 -4.59 21.75
CA LEU A 268 12.88 -4.86 23.19
C LEU A 268 14.09 -4.38 23.99
N ASN A 269 15.02 -3.63 23.38
CA ASN A 269 16.26 -3.17 24.04
C ASN A 269 16.01 -2.35 25.33
N ASN A 270 14.80 -1.81 25.50
CA ASN A 270 14.36 -1.19 26.74
C ASN A 270 12.92 -1.63 27.08
N ALA A 271 12.74 -2.94 27.28
CA ALA A 271 11.45 -3.56 27.54
C ALA A 271 10.74 -3.02 28.80
N VAL A 272 11.49 -2.55 29.81
CA VAL A 272 10.90 -2.01 31.06
C VAL A 272 10.08 -0.73 30.84
N ARG A 273 10.23 -0.06 29.69
CA ARG A 273 9.40 1.09 29.30
C ARG A 273 8.32 0.74 28.27
N LEU A 274 8.19 -0.52 27.92
CA LEU A 274 7.15 -1.00 27.03
C LEU A 274 6.05 -1.64 27.86
N ARG A 275 4.88 -1.72 27.24
CA ARG A 275 3.75 -2.52 27.70
C ARG A 275 3.24 -3.36 26.54
N ASP A 276 2.32 -4.25 26.85
CA ASP A 276 1.57 -4.95 25.82
C ASP A 276 0.78 -3.93 25.00
N GLU A 277 0.76 -4.14 23.69
CA GLU A 277 0.12 -3.22 22.75
C GLU A 277 -0.82 -3.96 21.82
N GLU A 278 -1.89 -3.25 21.46
CA GLU A 278 -2.78 -3.60 20.37
C GLU A 278 -2.78 -2.45 19.39
N VAL A 279 -2.21 -2.66 18.20
CA VAL A 279 -2.33 -1.71 17.09
C VAL A 279 -3.47 -2.18 16.21
N ARG A 280 -4.45 -1.29 16.01
CA ARG A 280 -5.61 -1.62 15.16
C ARG A 280 -5.41 -1.13 13.75
N PHE A 281 -5.85 -1.91 12.78
CA PHE A 281 -5.79 -1.56 11.36
C PHE A 281 -7.12 -1.85 10.67
N ALA A 282 -7.44 -1.06 9.65
CA ALA A 282 -8.64 -1.26 8.84
C ALA A 282 -8.42 -0.79 7.39
N ASP A 283 -9.26 -1.30 6.48
CA ASP A 283 -9.37 -0.84 5.10
C ASP A 283 -8.04 -0.73 4.34
N PHE A 284 -7.23 -1.79 4.38
CA PHE A 284 -6.03 -1.85 3.55
C PHE A 284 -6.41 -1.87 2.08
N CYS A 285 -5.67 -1.12 1.26
CA CYS A 285 -5.78 -1.17 -0.18
C CYS A 285 -4.42 -0.99 -0.83
N ILE A 286 -4.20 -1.75 -1.90
CA ILE A 286 -3.06 -1.66 -2.82
C ILE A 286 -3.60 -1.40 -4.21
N ALA A 287 -3.19 -0.29 -4.81
CA ALA A 287 -3.62 0.11 -6.15
C ALA A 287 -2.39 0.42 -7.02
N GLU A 288 -2.12 -0.46 -7.98
CA GLU A 288 -1.01 -0.35 -8.93
C GLU A 288 -1.43 0.45 -10.19
N GLY A 289 -0.53 1.27 -10.70
CA GLY A 289 -0.71 1.98 -11.96
C GLY A 289 -1.86 2.99 -11.92
N THR A 290 -2.87 2.74 -12.75
CA THR A 290 -4.09 3.57 -12.85
C THR A 290 -5.20 3.09 -11.91
N ALA A 291 -5.01 1.99 -11.19
CA ALA A 291 -5.98 1.55 -10.21
C ALA A 291 -6.12 2.56 -9.07
N VAL A 292 -7.26 2.55 -8.38
CA VAL A 292 -7.52 3.45 -7.25
C VAL A 292 -8.04 2.72 -6.03
N CYS A 293 -7.64 3.20 -4.85
CA CYS A 293 -8.20 2.77 -3.59
C CYS A 293 -9.54 3.47 -3.33
N GLN A 294 -10.62 2.69 -3.40
CA GLN A 294 -12.00 3.15 -3.17
C GLN A 294 -12.27 3.36 -1.69
#